data_AF-A0A6L8F077-F1
#
_entry.id   AF-A0A6L8F077-F1
#
_cell.length_a   1.000
_cell.length_b   1.000
_cell.length_c   1.000
_cell.angle_alpha   90.00
_cell.angle_beta   90.00
_cell.angle_gamma   90.00
#
_symmetry.space_group_name_H-M   'P 1'
#
loop_
_entity.id
_entity.type
_entity.pdbx_description
1 polymer ?
#
loop_
_entity_poly.entity_id
_entity_poly.type
_entity_poly.pdbx_seq_one_letter_code
_entity_poly.pdbx_strand_id
1 'polypeptide(L)'
;MTLANVATGANSDFFKFLTRTTGHEAIDGPSDAQHPKVIYIPGEHCVHPNGDMVEVGKQQLRISYGFEELPQIHTALKLMKSAIVYSQENL
;
A
#
# COMPACT_ATOMS: atom_id res chain seq x y z
N MET A 1 3.81 0.37 11.33
CA MET A 1 3.20 1.71 11.16
C MET A 1 1.71 1.52 10.96
N THR A 2 0.86 2.37 11.55
CA THR A 2 -0.60 2.37 11.35
C THR A 2 -1.00 3.63 10.59
N LEU A 3 -1.75 3.51 9.50
CA LEU A 3 -2.28 4.64 8.75
C LEU A 3 -3.67 5.01 9.30
N ALA A 4 -3.94 6.28 9.54
CA ALA A 4 -5.25 6.70 10.04
C ALA A 4 -6.30 6.64 8.92
N ASN A 5 -7.36 5.84 9.12
CA ASN A 5 -8.51 5.73 8.20
C ASN A 5 -8.13 5.27 6.78
N VAL A 6 -7.06 4.48 6.64
CA VAL A 6 -6.65 3.92 5.34
C VAL A 6 -6.43 2.42 5.48
N ALA A 7 -7.23 1.64 4.76
CA ALA A 7 -7.06 0.19 4.70
C ALA A 7 -5.82 -0.19 3.88
N THR A 8 -5.09 -1.21 4.32
CA THR A 8 -3.82 -1.67 3.73
C THR A 8 -3.89 -3.12 3.22
N GLY A 9 -5.07 -3.75 3.24
CA GLY A 9 -5.28 -5.08 2.68
C GLY A 9 -5.22 -5.10 1.15
N ALA A 10 -5.07 -6.27 0.54
CA ALA A 10 -4.87 -6.43 -0.91
C ALA A 10 -6.00 -5.84 -1.79
N ASN A 11 -7.21 -5.71 -1.24
CA ASN A 11 -8.36 -5.14 -1.96
C ASN A 11 -8.52 -3.63 -1.78
N SER A 12 -7.70 -2.97 -0.95
CA SER A 12 -7.82 -1.54 -0.68
C SER A 12 -7.33 -0.68 -1.84
N ASP A 13 -7.86 0.54 -1.94
CA ASP A 13 -7.41 1.51 -2.94
C ASP A 13 -5.94 1.88 -2.75
N PHE A 14 -5.47 1.93 -1.50
CA PHE A 14 -4.06 2.13 -1.17
C PHE A 14 -3.17 1.02 -1.77
N PHE A 15 -3.56 -0.25 -1.62
CA PHE A 15 -2.81 -1.37 -2.21
C PHE A 15 -2.88 -1.37 -3.73
N LYS A 16 -4.07 -1.16 -4.31
CA LYS A 16 -4.27 -1.14 -5.76
C LYS A 16 -3.50 -0.01 -6.43
N PHE A 17 -3.46 1.18 -5.83
CA PHE A 17 -2.69 2.31 -6.34
C PHE A 17 -1.19 1.99 -6.42
N LEU A 18 -0.63 1.42 -5.36
CA LEU A 18 0.80 1.09 -5.29
C LEU A 18 1.19 -0.09 -6.19
N THR A 19 0.26 -1.03 -6.39
CA THR A 19 0.45 -2.19 -7.28
C THR A 19 0.01 -1.95 -8.72
N ARG A 20 -0.53 -0.77 -9.04
CA ARG A 20 -1.02 -0.40 -10.38
C ARG A 20 -2.14 -1.32 -10.88
N THR A 21 -3.10 -1.59 -10.00
CA THR A 21 -4.29 -2.43 -10.25
C THR A 21 -5.59 -1.70 -9.94
N THR A 22 -5.61 -0.37 -10.11
CA THR A 22 -6.78 0.48 -9.84
C THR A 22 -7.87 0.38 -10.91
N GLY A 23 -7.54 -0.10 -12.11
CA GLY A 23 -8.38 -0.05 -13.30
C GLY A 23 -8.28 1.27 -14.09
N HIS A 24 -7.50 2.24 -13.61
CA HIS A 24 -7.33 3.54 -14.27
C HIS A 24 -5.99 3.63 -14.98
N GLU A 25 -5.98 3.66 -16.32
CA GLU A 25 -4.77 3.71 -17.14
C GLU A 25 -3.83 4.89 -16.78
N ALA A 26 -4.38 6.03 -16.36
CA ALA A 26 -3.60 7.18 -15.92
C ALA A 26 -2.71 6.88 -14.68
N ILE A 27 -3.12 5.91 -13.84
CA ILE A 27 -2.40 5.48 -12.64
C ILE A 27 -1.62 4.19 -12.93
N ASP A 28 -2.30 3.22 -13.53
CA ASP A 28 -1.81 1.86 -13.76
C ASP A 28 -0.81 1.79 -14.93
N GLY A 29 -0.84 2.79 -15.82
CA GLY A 29 -0.11 2.79 -17.07
C GLY A 29 -0.62 1.77 -18.08
N PRO A 30 0.16 1.52 -19.14
CA PRO A 30 -0.18 0.58 -20.20
C PRO A 30 -0.46 -0.82 -19.64
N SER A 31 -1.50 -1.47 -20.15
CA SER A 31 -1.94 -2.80 -19.70
C SER A 31 -0.91 -3.90 -19.96
N ASP A 32 0.01 -3.70 -20.88
CA ASP A 32 1.08 -4.64 -21.24
C ASP A 32 2.35 -4.52 -20.35
N ALA A 33 2.40 -3.55 -19.43
CA ALA A 33 3.57 -3.28 -18.58
C ALA A 33 3.19 -2.85 -17.15
N GLN A 34 2.25 -3.58 -16.52
CA GLN A 34 1.93 -3.37 -15.10
C GLN A 34 3.05 -3.87 -14.20
N HIS A 35 3.96 -2.96 -13.86
CA HIS A 35 4.97 -3.17 -12.83
C HIS A 35 4.55 -2.45 -11.54
N PRO A 36 4.32 -3.18 -10.42
CA PRO A 36 4.09 -2.57 -9.13
C PRO A 36 5.19 -1.56 -8.79
N LYS A 37 4.82 -0.38 -8.28
CA LYS A 37 5.81 0.62 -7.89
C LYS A 37 6.33 0.41 -6.48
N VAL A 38 5.48 -0.15 -5.61
CA VAL A 38 5.79 -0.42 -4.20
C VAL A 38 5.06 -1.68 -3.77
N ILE A 39 5.78 -2.61 -3.15
CA ILE A 39 5.21 -3.79 -2.49
C ILE A 39 5.50 -3.72 -1.00
N TYR A 40 4.52 -4.12 -0.20
CA TYR A 40 4.63 -4.25 1.25
C TYR A 40 3.78 -5.45 1.72
N ILE A 41 3.91 -5.82 2.99
CA ILE A 41 3.07 -6.87 3.58
C ILE A 41 1.95 -6.19 4.40
N PRO A 42 0.67 -6.42 4.05
CA PRO A 42 -0.46 -5.98 4.87
C PRO A 42 -0.33 -6.42 6.33
N GLY A 43 -0.66 -5.51 7.26
CA GLY A 43 -0.53 -5.74 8.70
C GLY A 43 -1.42 -6.88 9.21
N GLU A 44 -2.55 -7.12 8.56
CA GLU A 44 -3.44 -8.25 8.85
C GLU A 44 -2.75 -9.61 8.74
N HIS A 45 -1.69 -9.74 7.92
CA HIS A 45 -0.90 -10.97 7.82
C HIS A 45 0.14 -11.12 8.93
N CYS A 46 0.37 -10.06 9.71
CA CYS A 46 1.36 -10.01 10.77
C CYS A 46 0.75 -10.16 12.16
N VAL A 47 -0.56 -10.39 12.27
CA VAL A 47 -1.31 -10.53 13.52
C VAL A 47 -2.11 -11.83 13.52
N HIS A 48 -2.48 -12.30 14.71
CA HIS A 48 -3.33 -13.48 14.83
C HIS A 48 -4.77 -13.15 14.36
N PRO A 49 -5.42 -13.97 13.51
CA PRO A 49 -6.70 -13.64 12.88
C PRO A 49 -7.88 -13.53 13.85
N ASN A 50 -7.75 -14.08 15.06
CA ASN A 50 -8.75 -13.97 16.14
C ASN A 50 -8.20 -13.21 17.37
N GLY A 51 -7.14 -12.41 17.20
CA GLY A 51 -6.53 -11.64 18.28
C GLY A 51 -7.04 -10.19 18.34
N ASP A 52 -6.66 -9.47 19.41
CA ASP A 52 -7.13 -8.10 19.66
C ASP A 52 -6.64 -7.09 18.60
N MET A 53 -5.59 -7.43 17.86
CA MET A 53 -4.95 -6.55 16.88
C MET A 53 -5.54 -6.68 15.46
N VAL A 54 -6.56 -7.51 15.23
CA VAL A 54 -7.10 -7.77 13.89
C VAL A 54 -7.61 -6.50 13.21
N GLU A 55 -8.43 -5.71 13.91
CA GLU A 55 -9.00 -4.49 13.33
C GLU A 55 -7.94 -3.40 13.11
N VAL A 56 -6.97 -3.28 14.02
CA VAL A 56 -5.84 -2.36 13.85
C VAL A 56 -4.93 -2.81 12.70
N GLY A 57 -4.75 -4.11 12.54
CA GLY A 57 -3.91 -4.74 11.51
C GLY A 57 -4.35 -4.41 10.09
N LYS A 58 -5.66 -4.22 9.86
CA LYS A 58 -6.24 -3.79 8.57
C LYS A 58 -5.76 -2.42 8.08
N GLN A 59 -5.18 -1.61 8.98
CA GLN A 59 -4.63 -0.28 8.70
C GLN A 59 -3.10 -0.24 8.89
N GLN A 60 -2.49 -1.38 9.19
CA GLN A 60 -1.04 -1.49 9.39
C GLN A 60 -0.35 -2.05 8.16
N LEU A 61 0.93 -1.76 8.04
CA LEU A 61 1.77 -2.34 6.99
C LEU A 61 3.19 -2.58 7.49
N ARG A 62 3.84 -3.59 6.92
CA ARG A 62 5.25 -3.92 7.11
C ARG A 62 6.03 -3.64 5.84
N ILE A 63 7.07 -2.82 5.97
CA ILE A 63 8.04 -2.53 4.92
C ILE A 63 9.41 -3.02 5.34
N SER A 64 10.20 -3.46 4.36
CA SER A 64 11.61 -3.78 4.53
C SER A 64 12.40 -2.78 3.70
N TYR A 65 13.36 -2.10 4.33
CA TYR A 65 14.19 -1.07 3.70
C TYR A 65 15.68 -1.44 3.67
N GLY A 66 16.05 -2.62 4.20
CA GLY A 66 17.45 -3.04 4.31
C GLY A 66 18.13 -3.48 3.01
N PHE A 67 17.39 -3.52 1.90
CA PHE A 67 17.87 -3.98 0.59
C PHE A 67 17.74 -2.92 -0.51
N GLU A 68 17.25 -1.72 -0.17
CA GLU A 68 16.99 -0.64 -1.12
C GLU A 68 17.89 0.55 -0.82
N GLU A 69 18.32 1.23 -1.87
CA GLU A 69 19.09 2.47 -1.74
C GLU A 69 18.20 3.61 -1.24
N LEU A 70 18.80 4.59 -0.54
CA LEU A 70 18.05 5.71 0.06
C LEU A 70 17.13 6.47 -0.94
N PRO A 71 17.54 6.74 -2.19
CA PRO A 71 16.66 7.41 -3.16
C PRO A 71 15.41 6.61 -3.51
N GLN A 72 15.51 5.27 -3.55
CA GLN A 72 14.43 4.35 -3.86
C GLN A 72 13.43 4.32 -2.71
N ILE A 73 13.91 4.23 -1.47
CA ILE A 73 13.06 4.33 -0.28
C ILE A 73 12.32 5.67 -0.26
N HIS A 74 13.01 6.77 -0.54
CA HIS A 74 12.39 8.09 -0.57
C HIS A 74 11.31 8.20 -1.66
N THR A 75 11.55 7.60 -2.83
CA THR A 75 10.56 7.52 -3.93
C THR A 75 9.35 6.70 -3.51
N ALA A 76 9.56 5.54 -2.88
CA ALA A 76 8.49 4.68 -2.38
C ALA A 76 7.63 5.40 -1.34
N LEU A 77 8.23 6.15 -0.40
CA LEU A 77 7.49 6.92 0.60
C LEU A 77 6.64 8.04 -0.04
N LYS A 78 7.11 8.70 -1.09
CA LYS A 78 6.31 9.69 -1.84
C LYS A 78 5.12 9.05 -2.55
N LEU A 79 5.31 7.85 -3.11
CA LEU A 79 4.23 7.08 -3.71
C LEU A 79 3.21 6.63 -2.67
N MET A 80 3.66 6.13 -1.51
CA MET A 80 2.77 5.80 -0.38
C MET A 80 1.97 7.01 0.09
N LYS A 81 2.58 8.20 0.19
CA LYS A 81 1.85 9.43 0.48
C LYS A 81 0.76 9.72 -0.56
N SER A 82 1.07 9.54 -1.84
CA SER A 82 0.10 9.75 -2.94
C SER A 82 -1.05 8.74 -2.87
N ALA A 83 -0.75 7.49 -2.52
CA ALA A 83 -1.74 6.45 -2.33
C ALA A 83 -2.67 6.72 -1.12
N ILE A 84 -2.15 7.33 -0.05
CA ILE A 84 -2.98 7.77 1.09
C ILE A 84 -3.99 8.82 0.63
N VAL A 85 -3.53 9.85 -0.10
CA VAL A 85 -4.40 10.91 -0.63
C VAL A 85 -5.46 10.32 -1.55
N TYR A 86 -5.04 9.48 -2.51
CA TYR A 86 -5.96 8.78 -3.41
C TYR A 86 -7.02 7.97 -2.66
N SER A 87 -6.63 7.24 -1.62
CA SER A 87 -7.57 6.44 -0.83
C SER A 87 -8.57 7.30 -0.07
N GLN A 88 -8.19 8.51 0.34
CA GLN A 88 -9.07 9.41 1.08
C GLN A 88 -10.04 10.18 0.18
N GLU A 89 -9.65 10.44 -1.07
CA GLU A 89 -10.48 11.12 -2.08
C GLU A 89 -11.51 10.18 -2.74
N ASN A 90 -11.32 8.85 -2.65
CA ASN A 90 -12.22 7.84 -3.19
C ASN A 90 -13.10 7.13 -2.13
N LEU A 91 -13.15 7.66 -0.90
CA LEU A 91 -14.01 7.17 0.20
C LEU A 91 -15.45 7.73 0.12
#